data_AF-A0A7V0TSX9-F1
#
_entry.id   AF-A0A7V0TSX9-F1
#
_cell.length_a   1.000
_cell.length_b   1.000
_cell.length_c   1.000
_cell.angle_alpha   90.00
_cell.angle_beta   90.00
_cell.angle_gamma   90.00
#
_symmetry.space_group_name_H-M   'P 1'
#
loop_
_entity.id
_entity.type
_entity.pdbx_description
1 polymer ?
#
loop_
_entity_poly.entity_id
_entity_poly.type
_entity_poly.pdbx_seq_one_letter_code
_entity_poly.pdbx_strand_id
1 'polypeptide(L)'
;MKLNLFRFALTALFVLAAISSWAQTSVWVVKSGNTAVYLAGSIHMLRASDHPLPAEFFRAYENSRNIIFETSPGEMEKTENMEKFIRASVYSDGTTLRDHISP
;
A
#
# COMPACT_ATOMS: atom_id res chain seq x y z
N MET A 1 -44.84 -8.98 8.09
CA MET A 1 -43.98 -8.45 9.18
C MET A 1 -42.69 -9.25 9.39
N LYS A 2 -42.74 -10.56 9.66
CA LYS A 2 -41.54 -11.38 9.98
C LYS A 2 -40.45 -11.38 8.89
N LEU A 3 -40.84 -11.42 7.61
CA LEU A 3 -39.90 -11.39 6.49
C LEU A 3 -39.15 -10.04 6.37
N ASN A 4 -39.82 -8.93 6.66
CA ASN A 4 -39.21 -7.60 6.63
C ASN A 4 -38.26 -7.39 7.81
N LEU A 5 -38.62 -7.92 8.99
CA LEU A 5 -37.75 -7.88 10.17
C LEU A 5 -36.48 -8.72 9.96
N PHE A 6 -36.61 -9.90 9.35
CA PHE A 6 -35.46 -10.74 9.01
C PHE A 6 -34.51 -10.07 8.02
N ARG A 7 -35.05 -9.44 6.96
CA ARG A 7 -34.25 -8.66 6.00
C ARG A 7 -33.53 -7.51 6.68
N PHE A 8 -34.20 -6.79 7.57
CA PHE A 8 -33.60 -5.66 8.30
C PHE A 8 -32.44 -6.12 9.19
N ALA A 9 -32.62 -7.23 9.91
CA ALA A 9 -31.57 -7.84 10.73
C ALA A 9 -30.37 -8.29 9.88
N LEU A 10 -30.63 -8.88 8.71
CA LEU A 10 -29.57 -9.32 7.79
C LEU A 10 -28.76 -8.13 7.24
N THR A 11 -29.43 -7.05 6.84
CA THR A 11 -28.77 -5.83 6.36
C THR A 11 -27.98 -5.16 7.47
N ALA A 12 -28.53 -5.05 8.68
CA ALA A 12 -27.83 -4.47 9.82
C ALA A 12 -26.56 -5.27 10.16
N LEU A 13 -26.64 -6.61 10.16
CA LEU A 13 -25.48 -7.48 10.37
C LEU A 13 -24.40 -7.27 9.31
N PHE A 14 -24.79 -7.11 8.04
CA PHE A 14 -23.85 -6.87 6.95
C PHE A 14 -23.14 -5.52 7.08
N VAL A 15 -23.87 -4.46 7.46
CA VAL A 15 -23.29 -3.13 7.71
C VAL A 15 -22.33 -3.18 8.90
N LEU A 16 -22.71 -3.83 10.01
CA LEU A 16 -21.87 -3.99 11.20
C LEU A 16 -20.56 -4.74 10.88
N ALA A 17 -20.61 -5.77 10.03
CA ALA A 17 -19.43 -6.52 9.61
C ALA A 17 -18.51 -5.72 8.66
N ALA A 18 -19.06 -4.79 7.86
CA ALA A 18 -18.25 -3.96 6.97
C ALA A 18 -17.40 -2.92 7.74
N ILE A 19 -17.87 -2.47 8.91
CA ILE A 19 -17.16 -1.46 9.73
C ILE A 19 -15.81 -1.98 10.25
N SER A 20 -15.59 -3.29 10.31
CA SER A 20 -14.30 -3.88 10.72
C SER A 20 -13.35 -4.16 9.54
N SER A 21 -13.76 -3.90 8.30
CA SER A 21 -12.94 -4.13 7.11
C SER A 21 -12.05 -2.92 6.79
N TRP A 22 -10.90 -2.83 7.48
CA TRP A 22 -9.88 -1.82 7.19
C TRP A 22 -8.71 -2.44 6.43
N ALA A 23 -8.19 -1.73 5.42
CA ALA A 23 -6.90 -2.09 4.83
C ALA A 23 -5.80 -1.89 5.88
N GLN A 24 -5.25 -2.98 6.40
CA GLN A 24 -4.24 -2.91 7.46
C GLN A 24 -2.85 -2.52 6.95
N THR A 25 -2.63 -2.57 5.62
CA THR A 25 -1.32 -2.29 5.01
C THR A 25 -1.44 -1.84 3.55
N SER A 26 -0.33 -1.38 2.98
CA SER A 26 -0.15 -0.88 1.61
C SER A 26 0.12 -1.98 0.58
N VAL A 27 -0.45 -3.17 0.77
CA VAL A 27 -0.36 -4.29 -0.18
C VAL A 27 -1.65 -4.40 -0.96
N TRP A 28 -1.55 -4.24 -2.27
CA TRP A 28 -2.66 -4.31 -3.22
C TRP A 28 -2.49 -5.52 -4.12
N VAL A 29 -3.61 -6.09 -4.56
CA VAL A 29 -3.61 -7.18 -5.55
C VAL A 29 -4.45 -6.78 -6.75
N VAL A 30 -3.86 -6.91 -7.94
CA VAL A 30 -4.54 -6.72 -9.22
C VAL A 30 -4.61 -8.08 -9.91
N LYS A 31 -5.80 -8.51 -10.30
CA LYS A 31 -6.03 -9.80 -10.95
C LYS A 31 -6.56 -9.61 -12.36
N SER A 32 -6.04 -10.38 -13.31
CA SER A 32 -6.54 -10.48 -14.69
C SER A 32 -6.41 -11.91 -15.19
N GLY A 33 -7.54 -12.57 -15.45
CA GLY A 33 -7.58 -13.99 -15.77
C GLY A 33 -6.90 -14.84 -14.69
N ASN A 34 -5.91 -15.64 -15.09
CA ASN A 34 -5.12 -16.47 -14.18
C ASN A 34 -3.86 -15.76 -13.63
N THR A 35 -3.71 -14.46 -13.88
CA THR A 35 -2.56 -13.67 -13.45
C THR A 35 -2.94 -12.79 -12.27
N ALA A 36 -2.07 -12.77 -11.26
CA ALA A 36 -2.15 -11.84 -10.14
C ALA A 36 -0.83 -11.07 -10.03
N VAL A 37 -0.92 -9.76 -9.81
CA VAL A 37 0.20 -8.89 -9.48
C VAL A 37 -0.07 -8.31 -8.11
N TYR A 38 0.89 -8.50 -7.20
CA TYR A 38 0.88 -7.85 -5.90
C TYR A 38 1.74 -6.58 -5.98
N LEU A 39 1.14 -5.44 -5.65
CA LEU A 39 1.84 -4.17 -5.53
C LEU A 39 1.95 -3.83 -4.05
N ALA A 40 3.16 -3.89 -3.53
CA ALA A 40 3.45 -3.55 -2.14
C ALA A 40 4.21 -2.22 -2.12
N GLY A 41 3.54 -1.16 -1.68
CA GLY A 41 4.17 0.16 -1.56
C GLY A 41 4.82 0.33 -0.20
N SER A 42 6.09 0.76 -0.15
CA SER A 42 6.75 1.18 1.09
C SER A 42 7.49 2.49 0.87
N ILE A 43 7.49 3.39 1.86
CA ILE A 43 8.49 4.45 1.92
C ILE A 43 9.82 3.82 2.36
N HIS A 44 10.92 4.16 1.66
CA HIS A 44 12.26 3.60 1.88
C HIS A 44 12.90 3.90 3.24
N MET A 45 12.15 4.44 4.20
CA MET A 45 12.60 4.79 5.54
C MET A 45 11.68 4.19 6.61
N LEU A 46 11.52 2.87 6.59
CA LEU A 46 10.89 2.15 7.71
C LEU A 46 11.79 2.22 8.95
N ARG A 47 11.18 2.32 10.12
CA ARG A 47 11.88 2.23 11.41
C ARG A 47 12.17 0.77 11.71
N ALA A 48 13.19 0.51 12.53
CA ALA A 48 13.46 -0.86 13.00
C ALA A 48 12.25 -1.50 13.71
N SER A 49 11.42 -0.69 14.39
CA SER A 49 10.19 -1.12 15.05
C SER A 49 9.07 -1.53 14.10
N ASP A 50 9.17 -1.18 12.81
CA ASP A 50 8.19 -1.57 11.80
C ASP A 50 8.44 -3.01 11.30
N HIS A 51 9.45 -3.70 11.85
CA HIS A 51 9.69 -5.12 11.67
C HIS A 51 9.11 -5.95 12.83
N PRO A 52 8.46 -7.10 12.56
CA PRO A 52 8.20 -7.67 11.23
C PRO A 52 7.13 -6.88 10.47
N LEU A 53 7.22 -6.90 9.15
CA LEU A 53 6.19 -6.31 8.30
C LEU A 53 4.80 -6.94 8.57
N PRO A 54 3.70 -6.26 8.23
CA PRO A 54 2.37 -6.86 8.28
C PRO A 54 2.31 -8.19 7.51
N ALA A 55 1.50 -9.14 8.01
CA ALA A 55 1.43 -10.51 7.51
C ALA A 55 1.09 -10.61 6.01
N GLU A 56 0.41 -9.61 5.46
CA GLU A 56 0.02 -9.53 4.06
C GLU A 56 1.22 -9.41 3.11
N PHE A 57 2.34 -8.80 3.54
CA PHE A 57 3.57 -8.78 2.75
C PHE A 57 4.10 -10.21 2.56
N PHE A 58 4.17 -10.98 3.63
CA PHE A 58 4.63 -12.37 3.58
C PHE A 58 3.72 -13.23 2.72
N ARG A 59 2.39 -13.05 2.83
CA ARG A 59 1.42 -13.73 1.93
C ARG A 59 1.64 -13.35 0.47
N ALA A 60 1.94 -12.09 0.17
CA ALA A 60 2.22 -11.67 -1.20
C ALA A 60 3.51 -12.33 -1.72
N TYR A 61 4.56 -12.43 -0.90
CA TYR A 61 5.80 -13.12 -1.26
C TYR A 61 5.57 -14.61 -1.51
N GLU A 62 4.88 -15.31 -0.61
CA GLU A 62 4.57 -16.75 -0.75
C GLU A 62 3.76 -17.07 -2.01
N ASN A 63 2.87 -16.15 -2.44
CA ASN A 63 2.05 -16.31 -3.64
C ASN A 63 2.72 -15.80 -4.92
N SER A 64 3.96 -15.30 -4.84
CA SER A 64 4.66 -14.68 -5.96
C SER A 64 5.80 -15.58 -6.45
N ARG A 65 5.85 -15.83 -7.77
CA ARG A 65 6.95 -16.59 -8.39
C ARG A 65 8.22 -15.74 -8.58
N ASN A 66 8.03 -14.45 -8.81
CA ASN A 66 9.08 -13.48 -9.02
C ASN A 66 8.84 -12.28 -8.11
N ILE A 67 9.91 -11.70 -7.59
CA ILE A 67 9.88 -10.47 -6.80
C ILE A 67 10.67 -9.42 -7.58
N ILE A 68 10.03 -8.28 -7.83
CA ILE A 68 10.62 -7.17 -8.58
C ILE A 68 10.62 -5.95 -7.66
N PHE A 69 11.77 -5.32 -7.52
CA PHE A 69 11.94 -4.09 -6.75
C PHE A 69 11.98 -2.89 -7.72
N GLU A 70 11.48 -1.74 -7.26
CA GLU A 70 11.53 -0.47 -8.02
C GLU A 70 12.97 -0.05 -8.35
N THR A 71 13.90 -0.34 -7.44
CA THR A 71 15.34 -0.14 -7.60
C THR A 71 16.09 -1.34 -7.07
N SER A 72 17.35 -1.52 -7.49
CA SER A 72 18.18 -2.60 -6.97
C SER A 72 18.45 -2.40 -5.47
N PRO A 73 18.38 -3.46 -4.64
CA PRO A 73 18.74 -3.37 -3.23
C PRO A 73 20.15 -2.77 -3.05
N GLY A 74 20.30 -1.85 -2.10
CA GLY A 74 21.57 -1.18 -1.81
C GLY A 74 21.88 0.05 -2.68
N GLU A 75 21.12 0.33 -3.75
CA GLU A 75 21.39 1.54 -4.56
C GLU A 75 21.19 2.84 -3.78
N MET A 76 20.26 2.86 -2.82
CA MET A 76 20.02 4.03 -1.95
C MET A 76 21.08 4.19 -0.84
N GLU A 77 21.95 3.21 -0.62
CA GLU A 77 23.06 3.32 0.34
C GLU A 77 24.22 4.15 -0.23
N LYS A 78 24.28 4.31 -1.56
CA LYS A 78 25.28 5.14 -2.23
C LYS A 78 24.97 6.62 -2.02
N THR A 79 25.93 7.35 -1.45
CA THR A 79 25.80 8.79 -1.17
C THR A 79 25.36 9.59 -2.40
N GLU A 80 25.94 9.31 -3.57
CA GLU A 80 25.59 10.01 -4.82
C GLU A 80 24.11 9.83 -5.20
N ASN A 81 23.55 8.63 -5.03
CA ASN A 81 22.16 8.33 -5.33
C ASN A 81 21.22 8.99 -4.30
N MET A 82 21.60 8.97 -3.03
CA MET A 82 20.86 9.66 -1.97
C MET A 82 20.80 11.18 -2.22
N GLU A 83 21.93 11.80 -2.60
CA GLU A 83 21.98 13.22 -2.94
C GLU A 83 21.11 13.56 -4.16
N LYS A 84 21.16 12.73 -5.21
CA LYS A 84 20.29 12.89 -6.39
C LYS A 84 18.82 12.79 -6.00
N PHE A 85 18.45 11.81 -5.17
CA PHE A 85 17.10 11.62 -4.68
C PHE A 85 16.61 12.82 -3.88
N ILE A 86 17.41 13.31 -2.92
CA ILE A 86 17.06 14.48 -2.10
C ILE A 86 16.85 15.71 -2.99
N ARG A 87 17.76 15.98 -3.94
CA ARG A 87 17.61 17.10 -4.88
C ARG A 87 16.35 16.99 -5.74
N ALA A 88 15.97 15.79 -6.14
CA ALA A 88 14.74 15.55 -6.92
C ALA A 88 13.46 15.61 -6.07
N SER A 89 13.57 15.38 -4.76
CA SER A 89 12.42 15.34 -3.84
C SER A 89 11.93 16.72 -3.37
N VAL A 90 12.65 17.80 -3.69
CA VAL A 90 12.37 19.15 -3.24
C VAL A 90 12.32 20.12 -4.43
N TYR A 91 11.29 20.96 -4.49
CA TYR A 91 11.20 22.04 -5.47
C TYR A 91 12.28 23.11 -5.19
N SER A 92 13.02 23.51 -6.24
CA SER A 92 14.09 24.50 -6.16
C SER A 92 13.69 25.90 -6.65
N ASP A 93 12.47 26.05 -7.17
CA ASP A 93 11.95 27.28 -7.78
C ASP A 93 11.10 28.13 -6.82
N GLY A 94 11.04 27.74 -5.55
CA GLY A 94 10.24 28.40 -4.52
C GLY A 94 8.75 28.02 -4.54
N THR A 95 8.31 27.17 -5.46
CA THR A 95 6.96 26.61 -5.46
C THR A 95 6.85 25.45 -4.48
N THR A 96 5.62 25.09 -4.13
CA THR A 96 5.29 23.98 -3.24
C THR A 96 4.43 22.97 -3.96
N LEU A 97 4.30 21.76 -3.39
CA LEU A 97 3.41 20.73 -3.94
C LEU A 97 1.97 21.25 -4.19
N ARG A 98 1.47 22.16 -3.34
CA ARG A 98 0.12 22.73 -3.45
C ARG A 98 -0.09 23.55 -4.72
N ASP A 99 0.99 24.10 -5.28
CA ASP A 99 0.94 24.92 -6.50
C ASP A 99 0.84 24.06 -7.77
N HIS A 100 1.13 22.76 -7.68
CA HIS A 100 1.19 21.82 -8.82
C HIS A 100 0.12 20.72 -8.80
N ILE A 101 -0.64 20.59 -7.71
CA ILE A 101 -1.72 19.60 -7.61
C ILE A 101 -3.08 20.30 -7.54
N SER A 102 -4.04 19.79 -8.29
CA SER A 102 -5.45 20.21 -8.20
C SER A 102 -6.24 19.23 -7.34
N PRO A 103 -7.32 19.67 -6.66
CA PRO A 103 -8.19 18.81 -5.88
C PRO A 103 -8.80 17.63 -6.66
#